data_AF-A0A161U6P9-F1
#
_entry.id   AF-A0A161U6P9-F1
#
_cell.length_a   1.000
_cell.length_b   1.000
_cell.length_c   1.000
_cell.angle_alpha   90.00
_cell.angle_beta   90.00
_cell.angle_gamma   90.00
#
_symmetry.space_group_name_H-M   'P 1'
#
loop_
_entity.id
_entity.type
_entity.pdbx_description
1 polymer ?
#
loop_
_entity_poly.entity_id
_entity_poly.type
_entity_poly.pdbx_seq_one_letter_code
_entity_poly.pdbx_strand_id
1 'polypeptide(L)'
;MTETPNEPTTPLTRRPVFWLIVGAVLLGIAVVVVVVLGMSGGRSPEPSPTTSAPTPTSEAPSTPPSEPPATSDPGTPSAVVIPTDCAGIYTRDWAPELGGLVLNPAWSEDEPLWGSNDRGAITMLEGTAELRCAWVQEAGGGDVGIITNVAGLTPEQQDSMAEYFPDAGFTCYEELEGTRCVIEETTDAGEWGESHFLREGVWIATRWANVSPEGYTHDIVAAIFG
;
A
#
# COMPACT_ATOMS: atom_id res chain seq x y z
N MET A 1 -28.96 -44.26 -12.44
CA MET A 1 -27.88 -43.95 -13.39
C MET A 1 -28.54 -43.28 -14.58
N THR A 2 -28.26 -42.00 -14.77
CA THR A 2 -28.86 -41.13 -15.80
C THR A 2 -27.81 -40.09 -16.13
N GLU A 3 -27.20 -40.20 -17.31
CA GLU A 3 -26.27 -39.20 -17.82
C GLU A 3 -27.04 -37.98 -18.36
N THR A 4 -26.49 -36.78 -18.13
CA THR A 4 -26.96 -35.55 -18.75
C THR A 4 -26.06 -35.22 -19.94
N PRO A 5 -26.58 -34.88 -21.14
CA PRO A 5 -25.75 -34.53 -22.29
C PRO A 5 -24.96 -33.23 -22.08
N ASN A 6 -23.72 -33.18 -22.59
CA ASN A 6 -22.92 -31.94 -22.64
C ASN A 6 -23.37 -31.04 -23.80
N GLU A 7 -23.55 -29.74 -23.53
CA GLU A 7 -23.74 -28.73 -24.59
C GLU A 7 -22.39 -28.23 -25.17
N PRO A 8 -22.29 -28.00 -26.49
CA PRO A 8 -21.06 -27.52 -27.12
C PRO A 8 -20.93 -25.98 -27.07
N THR A 9 -20.03 -25.47 -26.24
CA THR A 9 -19.69 -24.04 -26.19
C THR A 9 -19.07 -23.56 -27.50
N THR A 10 -19.72 -22.58 -28.16
CA THR A 10 -19.28 -22.04 -29.45
C THR A 10 -18.29 -20.88 -29.25
N PRO A 11 -17.12 -20.85 -29.91
CA PRO A 11 -16.09 -19.84 -29.68
C PRO A 11 -16.53 -18.42 -30.09
N LEU A 12 -16.23 -17.45 -29.22
CA LEU A 12 -16.68 -16.05 -29.31
C LEU A 12 -16.21 -15.33 -30.59
N THR A 13 -15.09 -15.74 -31.17
CA THR A 13 -14.44 -15.11 -32.34
C THR A 13 -15.28 -15.10 -33.62
N ARG A 14 -16.40 -15.84 -33.67
CA ARG A 14 -17.37 -15.79 -34.79
C ARG A 14 -18.50 -14.77 -34.63
N ARG A 15 -18.62 -14.04 -33.51
CA ARG A 15 -19.69 -13.05 -33.32
C ARG A 15 -19.36 -11.72 -34.03
N PRO A 16 -20.18 -11.26 -35.01
CA PRO A 16 -19.88 -10.05 -35.78
C PRO A 16 -19.88 -8.76 -34.93
N VAL A 17 -20.55 -8.79 -33.77
CA VAL A 17 -20.57 -7.69 -32.78
C VAL A 17 -19.16 -7.32 -32.30
N PHE A 18 -18.24 -8.28 -32.18
CA PHE A 18 -16.87 -8.05 -31.72
C PHE A 18 -16.12 -7.04 -32.61
N TRP A 19 -16.27 -7.15 -33.92
CA TRP A 19 -15.60 -6.26 -34.89
C TRP A 19 -16.14 -4.82 -34.88
N LEU A 20 -17.40 -4.62 -34.48
CA LEU A 20 -17.98 -3.28 -34.32
C LEU A 20 -17.38 -2.54 -33.11
N ILE A 21 -17.09 -3.26 -32.02
CA ILE A 21 -16.49 -2.68 -30.81
C ILE A 21 -15.03 -2.26 -31.08
N VAL A 22 -14.23 -3.11 -31.73
CA VAL A 22 -12.83 -2.80 -32.10
C VAL A 22 -12.75 -1.57 -33.00
N GLY A 23 -13.68 -1.41 -33.95
CA GLY A 23 -13.74 -0.25 -34.83
C GLY A 23 -14.03 1.08 -34.10
N ALA A 24 -14.81 1.05 -33.02
CA ALA A 24 -15.14 2.25 -32.25
C ALA A 24 -13.95 2.76 -31.41
N VAL A 25 -13.20 1.85 -30.77
CA VAL A 25 -12.07 2.20 -29.90
C VAL A 25 -10.95 2.92 -30.68
N LEU A 26 -10.63 2.44 -31.88
CA LEU A 26 -9.58 3.02 -32.71
C LEU A 26 -9.87 4.45 -33.18
N LEU A 27 -11.14 4.85 -33.28
CA LEU A 27 -11.53 6.20 -33.70
C LEU A 27 -11.36 7.24 -32.58
N GLY A 28 -11.55 6.84 -31.31
CA GLY A 28 -11.43 7.75 -30.16
C GLY A 28 -9.99 8.23 -29.91
N ILE A 29 -9.02 7.32 -30.06
CA ILE A 29 -7.59 7.58 -29.79
C ILE A 29 -7.03 8.70 -30.67
N ALA A 30 -7.52 8.84 -31.91
CA ALA A 30 -7.04 9.83 -32.87
C ALA A 30 -7.32 11.29 -32.48
N VAL A 31 -8.29 11.55 -31.59
CA VAL A 31 -8.73 12.91 -31.26
C VAL A 31 -7.85 13.56 -30.16
N VAL A 32 -7.33 12.76 -29.23
CA VAL A 32 -6.64 13.27 -28.03
C VAL A 32 -5.26 13.86 -28.34
N VAL A 33 -4.53 13.27 -29.28
CA VAL A 33 -3.11 13.60 -29.59
C VAL A 33 -2.92 15.04 -30.09
N VAL A 34 -3.95 15.65 -30.69
CA VAL A 34 -3.86 16.98 -31.31
C VAL A 34 -3.83 18.13 -30.28
N VAL A 35 -4.34 17.92 -29.06
CA VAL A 35 -4.59 19.00 -28.08
C VAL A 35 -3.36 19.38 -27.25
N VAL A 36 -2.43 18.45 -27.02
CA VAL A 36 -1.34 18.60 -26.02
C VAL A 36 -0.12 19.38 -26.56
N LEU A 37 0.01 19.53 -27.87
CA LEU A 37 1.25 19.98 -28.54
C LEU A 37 1.42 21.51 -28.70
N GLY A 38 0.68 22.34 -27.96
CA GLY A 38 0.61 23.77 -28.27
C GLY A 38 0.36 24.75 -27.12
N MET A 39 1.33 24.95 -26.22
CA MET A 39 1.53 26.23 -25.50
C MET A 39 2.93 26.37 -24.85
N SER A 40 3.54 27.56 -25.02
CA SER A 40 4.49 28.27 -24.13
C SER A 40 5.68 27.52 -23.46
N GLY A 41 6.96 27.88 -23.60
CA GLY A 41 7.61 28.97 -24.35
C GLY A 41 8.07 30.18 -23.50
N GLY A 42 9.19 30.08 -22.75
CA GLY A 42 9.69 31.17 -21.88
C GLY A 42 11.19 31.12 -21.53
N ARG A 43 11.93 32.15 -21.98
CA ARG A 43 13.39 32.42 -21.90
C ARG A 43 14.13 32.24 -20.53
N SER A 44 15.40 31.80 -20.64
CA SER A 44 16.58 32.13 -19.80
C SER A 44 17.34 33.35 -20.42
N PRO A 45 18.41 34.01 -19.88
CA PRO A 45 19.27 33.80 -18.69
C PRO A 45 19.31 35.07 -17.76
N GLU A 46 20.31 35.46 -16.94
CA GLU A 46 21.73 35.11 -16.70
C GLU A 46 22.23 35.61 -15.30
N PRO A 47 23.35 35.11 -14.69
CA PRO A 47 23.74 35.43 -13.30
C PRO A 47 25.01 36.33 -13.16
N SER A 48 25.64 36.32 -11.96
CA SER A 48 27.04 36.70 -11.60
C SER A 48 27.19 37.97 -10.69
N PRO A 49 28.39 38.32 -10.12
CA PRO A 49 28.52 38.46 -8.65
C PRO A 49 29.28 39.72 -8.16
N THR A 50 29.56 39.83 -6.84
CA THR A 50 30.72 40.51 -6.17
C THR A 50 30.43 40.51 -4.65
N THR A 51 31.28 40.10 -3.67
CA THR A 51 32.74 40.02 -3.45
C THR A 51 33.33 41.16 -2.60
N SER A 52 33.98 40.78 -1.49
CA SER A 52 34.89 41.54 -0.61
C SER A 52 34.34 42.53 0.44
N ALA A 53 34.84 42.34 1.67
CA ALA A 53 34.84 43.24 2.83
C ALA A 53 36.25 43.90 2.95
N PRO A 54 36.77 44.44 4.09
CA PRO A 54 36.21 44.68 5.44
C PRO A 54 36.60 46.09 6.02
N THR A 55 36.97 46.16 7.32
CA THR A 55 37.68 47.25 8.06
C THR A 55 36.84 48.43 8.59
N PRO A 56 37.16 49.02 9.79
CA PRO A 56 37.14 48.35 11.09
C PRO A 56 36.46 49.14 12.25
N THR A 57 36.25 48.44 13.37
CA THR A 57 36.25 48.89 14.79
C THR A 57 35.75 50.30 15.17
N SER A 58 34.68 50.32 15.96
CA SER A 58 34.48 51.28 17.07
C SER A 58 34.22 50.48 18.35
N GLU A 59 34.62 51.01 19.51
CA GLU A 59 34.76 50.25 20.77
C GLU A 59 33.78 50.70 21.87
N ALA A 60 33.51 49.78 22.81
CA ALA A 60 32.77 49.92 24.06
C ALA A 60 31.22 49.91 24.00
N PRO A 61 30.51 49.54 25.10
CA PRO A 61 30.99 48.87 26.32
C PRO A 61 30.39 47.46 26.51
N SER A 62 31.05 46.61 27.30
CA SER A 62 30.61 45.22 27.54
C SER A 62 29.30 45.12 28.33
N THR A 63 28.24 44.72 27.64
CA THR A 63 27.01 44.16 28.24
C THR A 63 27.21 42.65 28.42
N PRO A 64 26.78 42.02 29.54
CA PRO A 64 26.87 40.57 29.69
C PRO A 64 26.08 39.86 28.57
N PRO A 65 26.54 38.68 28.08
CA PRO A 65 25.86 37.99 27.00
C PRO A 65 24.44 37.59 27.39
N SER A 66 23.44 38.11 26.68
CA SER A 66 22.15 37.43 26.59
C SER A 66 22.37 36.16 25.76
N GLU A 67 22.28 35.01 26.40
CA GLU A 67 22.21 33.72 25.71
C GLU A 67 21.07 33.78 24.68
N PRO A 68 21.32 33.47 23.40
CA PRO A 68 20.25 33.36 22.43
C PRO A 68 19.23 32.33 22.93
N PRO A 69 17.91 32.60 22.90
CA PRO A 69 16.94 31.58 23.24
C PRO A 69 17.20 30.38 22.32
N ALA A 70 17.46 29.22 22.92
CA ALA A 70 17.84 28.04 22.15
C ALA A 70 16.74 27.73 21.14
N THR A 71 17.05 27.90 19.85
CA THR A 71 16.14 27.52 18.77
C THR A 71 15.90 26.03 18.90
N SER A 72 14.73 25.68 19.42
CA SER A 72 14.24 24.30 19.40
C SER A 72 14.03 23.94 17.95
N ASP A 73 15.04 23.30 17.36
CA ASP A 73 14.93 22.67 16.05
C ASP A 73 13.72 21.74 16.12
N PRO A 74 12.68 21.92 15.26
CA PRO A 74 11.50 21.07 15.29
C PRO A 74 11.93 19.69 14.82
N GLY A 75 12.33 18.86 15.79
CA GLY A 75 13.04 17.61 15.53
C GLY A 75 12.28 16.76 14.53
N THR A 76 12.99 16.32 13.50
CA THR A 76 12.47 15.42 12.47
C THR A 76 11.63 14.33 13.14
N PRO A 77 10.36 14.15 12.76
CA PRO A 77 9.53 13.12 13.37
C PRO A 77 10.25 11.77 13.23
N SER A 78 10.36 11.04 14.34
CA SER A 78 10.95 9.70 14.33
C SER A 78 10.19 8.86 13.31
N ALA A 79 10.90 8.26 12.34
CA ALA A 79 10.28 7.35 11.40
C ALA A 79 9.62 6.20 12.16
N VAL A 80 8.42 5.82 11.74
CA VAL A 80 7.69 4.67 12.28
C VAL A 80 8.54 3.40 12.07
N VAL A 81 8.65 2.58 13.12
CA VAL A 81 9.53 1.40 13.12
C VAL A 81 8.68 0.15 12.90
N ILE A 82 8.85 -0.51 11.75
CA ILE A 82 8.23 -1.80 11.48
C ILE A 82 8.90 -2.88 12.36
N PRO A 83 8.14 -3.70 13.11
CA PRO A 83 8.69 -4.79 13.91
C PRO A 83 9.43 -5.83 13.06
N THR A 84 10.55 -6.35 13.57
CA THR A 84 11.40 -7.33 12.88
C THR A 84 10.86 -8.76 12.90
N ASP A 85 9.75 -9.01 13.60
CA ASP A 85 9.13 -10.31 13.76
C ASP A 85 7.60 -10.19 13.82
N CYS A 86 6.92 -11.29 13.46
CA CYS A 86 5.47 -11.32 13.36
C CYS A 86 4.72 -11.40 14.69
N ALA A 87 5.39 -11.58 15.83
CA ALA A 87 4.73 -11.44 17.13
C ALA A 87 4.65 -9.97 17.53
N GLY A 88 5.65 -9.16 17.17
CA GLY A 88 5.71 -7.73 17.45
C GLY A 88 4.67 -6.86 16.73
N ILE A 89 3.93 -7.38 15.73
CA ILE A 89 2.86 -6.63 15.04
C ILE A 89 1.46 -6.79 15.68
N TYR A 90 1.35 -7.39 16.87
CA TYR A 90 0.09 -7.55 17.59
C TYR A 90 0.23 -7.08 19.03
N THR A 91 -0.80 -6.43 19.61
CA THR A 91 -0.79 -6.09 21.05
C THR A 91 -1.24 -7.26 21.93
N ARG A 92 -1.74 -8.34 21.30
CA ARG A 92 -2.38 -9.50 21.93
C ARG A 92 -2.15 -10.80 21.17
N ASP A 93 -2.43 -11.92 21.81
CA ASP A 93 -2.54 -13.21 21.13
C ASP A 93 -3.88 -13.30 20.37
N TRP A 94 -3.81 -13.81 19.13
CA TRP A 94 -4.95 -14.04 18.24
C TRP A 94 -5.27 -15.53 18.04
N ALA A 95 -4.39 -16.44 18.44
CA ALA A 95 -4.60 -17.89 18.29
C ALA A 95 -5.92 -18.41 18.90
N PRO A 96 -6.45 -17.87 20.03
CA PRO A 96 -7.75 -18.29 20.58
C PRO A 96 -8.96 -17.97 19.70
N GLU A 97 -8.86 -16.95 18.84
CA GLU A 97 -9.94 -16.51 17.95
C GLU A 97 -9.80 -17.09 16.54
N LEU A 98 -8.58 -17.41 16.13
CA LEU A 98 -8.24 -17.94 14.80
C LEU A 98 -8.43 -19.47 14.68
N GLY A 99 -9.27 -20.09 15.51
CA GLY A 99 -9.82 -21.43 15.26
C GLY A 99 -8.82 -22.61 15.20
N GLY A 100 -7.57 -22.43 15.64
CA GLY A 100 -6.50 -23.42 15.53
C GLY A 100 -5.53 -23.20 14.37
N LEU A 101 -5.59 -22.06 13.68
CA LEU A 101 -4.49 -21.56 12.87
C LEU A 101 -3.28 -21.21 13.77
N VAL A 102 -2.08 -21.31 13.22
CA VAL A 102 -0.83 -20.95 13.89
C VAL A 102 -0.09 -19.88 13.11
N LEU A 103 0.67 -19.04 13.81
CA LEU A 103 1.48 -17.99 13.21
C LEU A 103 2.79 -18.58 12.67
N ASN A 104 3.08 -18.31 11.40
CA ASN A 104 4.31 -18.66 10.69
C ASN A 104 4.78 -20.12 10.93
N PRO A 105 3.97 -21.15 10.62
CA PRO A 105 4.45 -22.53 10.63
C PRO A 105 5.55 -22.70 9.58
N ALA A 106 6.54 -23.56 9.84
CA ALA A 106 7.80 -23.60 9.08
C ALA A 106 7.67 -23.73 7.54
N TRP A 107 6.60 -24.38 7.03
CA TRP A 107 6.36 -24.48 5.59
C TRP A 107 6.05 -23.13 4.92
N SER A 108 5.57 -22.15 5.69
CA SER A 108 5.17 -20.83 5.20
C SER A 108 6.33 -19.86 5.01
N GLU A 109 7.51 -20.17 5.56
CA GLU A 109 8.73 -19.34 5.39
C GLU A 109 9.37 -19.51 3.99
N ASP A 110 9.18 -20.67 3.35
CA ASP A 110 9.67 -21.00 2.00
C ASP A 110 8.74 -20.49 0.87
N GLU A 111 7.50 -20.08 1.18
CA GLU A 111 6.46 -19.74 0.20
C GLU A 111 6.23 -18.21 0.09
N PRO A 112 6.07 -17.63 -1.12
CA PRO A 112 5.82 -16.21 -1.32
C PRO A 112 4.36 -15.84 -1.00
N LEU A 113 4.03 -15.83 0.29
CA LEU A 113 2.69 -15.51 0.78
C LEU A 113 2.47 -13.98 0.85
N TRP A 114 1.68 -13.47 -0.09
CA TRP A 114 1.30 -12.06 -0.18
C TRP A 114 0.00 -11.74 0.55
N GLY A 115 -0.07 -10.56 1.16
CA GLY A 115 -1.25 -9.93 1.77
C GLY A 115 -2.24 -9.34 0.77
N SER A 116 -2.16 -9.73 -0.51
CA SER A 116 -3.06 -9.35 -1.59
C SER A 116 -3.08 -10.43 -2.68
N ASN A 117 -4.14 -10.47 -3.48
CA ASN A 117 -4.24 -11.22 -4.73
C ASN A 117 -4.11 -10.30 -5.96
N ASP A 118 -4.24 -8.98 -5.78
CA ASP A 118 -4.08 -8.01 -6.86
C ASP A 118 -2.62 -7.95 -7.35
N ARG A 119 -2.45 -7.77 -8.67
CA ARG A 119 -1.14 -7.84 -9.32
C ARG A 119 -0.30 -6.58 -9.09
N GLY A 120 -0.90 -5.39 -9.03
CA GLY A 120 -0.17 -4.15 -8.77
C GLY A 120 0.31 -4.10 -7.33
N ALA A 121 -0.57 -4.45 -6.39
CA ALA A 121 -0.27 -4.57 -4.97
C ALA A 121 0.84 -5.61 -4.72
N ILE A 122 0.73 -6.83 -5.28
CA ILE A 122 1.79 -7.85 -5.16
C ILE A 122 3.14 -7.31 -5.67
N THR A 123 3.19 -6.68 -6.85
CA THR A 123 4.46 -6.18 -7.40
C THR A 123 5.05 -5.00 -6.64
N MET A 124 4.25 -4.22 -5.91
CA MET A 124 4.79 -3.27 -4.92
C MET A 124 5.37 -4.02 -3.71
N LEU A 125 4.63 -4.97 -3.12
CA LEU A 125 5.07 -5.78 -1.96
C LEU A 125 6.32 -6.62 -2.25
N GLU A 126 6.51 -7.08 -3.49
CA GLU A 126 7.73 -7.75 -3.96
C GLU A 126 8.99 -6.88 -3.77
N GLY A 127 8.85 -5.55 -3.82
CA GLY A 127 9.93 -4.59 -3.63
C GLY A 127 9.98 -3.90 -2.25
N THR A 128 8.90 -3.94 -1.46
CA THR A 128 8.77 -3.12 -0.23
C THR A 128 8.39 -3.87 1.05
N ALA A 129 7.93 -5.13 0.98
CA ALA A 129 7.54 -5.88 2.17
C ALA A 129 8.76 -6.25 3.04
N GLU A 130 8.84 -5.63 4.22
CA GLU A 130 9.88 -5.88 5.23
C GLU A 130 9.53 -7.09 6.09
N LEU A 131 8.23 -7.33 6.32
CA LEU A 131 7.72 -8.43 7.14
C LEU A 131 6.61 -9.19 6.41
N ARG A 132 6.60 -10.53 6.53
CA ARG A 132 5.54 -11.42 6.04
C ARG A 132 5.06 -12.35 7.15
N CYS A 133 3.77 -12.32 7.43
CA CYS A 133 3.13 -13.04 8.52
C CYS A 133 1.95 -13.86 8.00
N ALA A 134 1.82 -15.10 8.46
CA ALA A 134 0.82 -16.05 8.00
C ALA A 134 0.15 -16.73 9.21
N TRP A 135 -1.11 -16.43 9.45
CA TRP A 135 -1.98 -17.25 10.30
C TRP A 135 -2.64 -18.31 9.43
N VAL A 136 -2.07 -19.52 9.44
CA VAL A 136 -2.41 -20.61 8.51
C VAL A 136 -2.37 -21.96 9.24
N GLN A 137 -2.84 -23.04 8.62
CA GLN A 137 -2.83 -24.36 9.25
C GLN A 137 -1.40 -24.90 9.42
N GLU A 138 -1.08 -25.48 10.59
CA GLU A 138 0.26 -25.99 10.91
C GLU A 138 0.76 -27.04 9.89
N ALA A 139 -0.13 -27.93 9.45
CA ALA A 139 0.17 -28.98 8.47
C ALA A 139 0.20 -28.51 7.01
N GLY A 140 -0.17 -27.26 6.74
CA GLY A 140 -0.21 -26.66 5.42
C GLY A 140 -1.48 -26.94 4.62
N GLY A 141 -1.71 -26.08 3.61
CA GLY A 141 -2.94 -26.08 2.81
C GLY A 141 -4.16 -25.55 3.58
N GLY A 142 -5.34 -25.75 2.99
CA GLY A 142 -6.61 -25.26 3.49
C GLY A 142 -7.18 -24.07 2.72
N ASP A 143 -8.43 -23.75 3.04
CA ASP A 143 -9.28 -22.68 2.51
C ASP A 143 -9.56 -21.58 3.56
N VAL A 144 -8.84 -21.62 4.68
CA VAL A 144 -8.97 -20.69 5.81
C VAL A 144 -7.60 -20.19 6.26
N GLY A 145 -7.47 -18.88 6.46
CA GLY A 145 -6.23 -18.24 6.92
C GLY A 145 -6.17 -16.74 6.66
N ILE A 146 -5.19 -16.07 7.27
CA ILE A 146 -4.87 -14.66 7.09
C ILE A 146 -3.39 -14.51 6.72
N ILE A 147 -3.10 -13.78 5.64
CA ILE A 147 -1.74 -13.38 5.28
C ILE A 147 -1.64 -11.87 5.43
N THR A 148 -0.66 -11.41 6.20
CA THR A 148 -0.33 -10.00 6.36
C THR A 148 1.09 -9.75 5.89
N ASN A 149 1.30 -8.68 5.14
CA ASN A 149 2.63 -8.11 4.92
C ASN A 149 2.65 -6.70 5.52
N VAL A 150 3.80 -6.31 6.08
CA VAL A 150 4.07 -4.93 6.48
C VAL A 150 5.23 -4.42 5.64
N ALA A 151 5.04 -3.27 5.00
CA ALA A 151 5.93 -2.72 3.99
C ALA A 151 6.28 -1.26 4.26
N GLY A 152 7.56 -0.91 4.09
CA GLY A 152 8.05 0.47 4.11
C GLY A 152 7.92 1.10 2.73
N LEU A 153 7.25 2.25 2.65
CA LEU A 153 7.00 3.01 1.42
C LEU A 153 7.61 4.41 1.50
N THR A 154 8.14 4.92 0.38
CA THR A 154 8.36 6.37 0.25
C THR A 154 7.00 7.09 0.16
N PRO A 155 6.91 8.41 0.43
CA PRO A 155 5.67 9.17 0.29
C PRO A 155 5.04 9.00 -1.11
N GLU A 156 5.86 9.02 -2.16
CA GLU A 156 5.40 8.87 -3.55
C GLU A 156 4.85 7.46 -3.83
N GLN A 157 5.35 6.43 -3.14
CA GLN A 157 4.80 5.08 -3.22
C GLN A 157 3.48 4.96 -2.44
N GLN A 158 3.38 5.59 -1.27
CA GLN A 158 2.14 5.60 -0.48
C GLN A 158 1.01 6.31 -1.24
N ASP A 159 1.28 7.50 -1.77
CA ASP A 159 0.33 8.28 -2.58
C ASP A 159 -0.10 7.49 -3.84
N SER A 160 0.86 6.88 -4.53
CA SER A 160 0.61 6.01 -5.69
C SER A 160 -0.29 4.81 -5.36
N MET A 161 -0.10 4.17 -4.19
CA MET A 161 -0.98 3.07 -3.76
C MET A 161 -2.37 3.57 -3.34
N ALA A 162 -2.48 4.74 -2.70
CA ALA A 162 -3.74 5.35 -2.31
C ALA A 162 -4.59 5.77 -3.53
N GLU A 163 -3.97 6.25 -4.61
CA GLU A 163 -4.63 6.50 -5.90
C GLU A 163 -4.98 5.19 -6.63
N TYR A 164 -4.14 4.15 -6.52
CA TYR A 164 -4.31 2.88 -7.23
C TYR A 164 -5.48 2.03 -6.72
N PHE A 165 -5.69 1.93 -5.41
CA PHE A 165 -6.70 1.02 -4.86
C PHE A 165 -8.15 1.33 -5.30
N PRO A 166 -8.63 2.60 -5.35
CA PRO A 166 -9.93 2.94 -5.94
C PRO A 166 -10.07 2.51 -7.40
N ASP A 167 -9.04 2.72 -8.22
CA ASP A 167 -9.01 2.34 -9.63
C ASP A 167 -8.98 0.81 -9.82
N ALA A 168 -8.40 0.08 -8.87
CA ALA A 168 -8.45 -1.39 -8.76
C ALA A 168 -9.80 -1.91 -8.20
N GLY A 169 -10.73 -1.05 -7.79
CA GLY A 169 -12.08 -1.40 -7.34
C GLY A 169 -12.26 -1.57 -5.83
N PHE A 170 -11.27 -1.20 -5.01
CA PHE A 170 -11.37 -1.23 -3.55
C PHE A 170 -12.20 -0.04 -3.04
N THR A 171 -12.92 -0.25 -1.95
CA THR A 171 -13.60 0.84 -1.22
C THR A 171 -12.63 1.44 -0.21
N CYS A 172 -12.18 2.67 -0.46
CA CYS A 172 -11.25 3.40 0.41
C CYS A 172 -11.95 4.43 1.30
N TYR A 173 -11.51 4.54 2.55
CA TYR A 173 -11.99 5.51 3.55
C TYR A 173 -10.90 5.85 4.57
N GLU A 174 -11.04 7.00 5.24
CA GLU A 174 -10.13 7.42 6.30
C GLU A 174 -10.50 6.74 7.63
N GLU A 175 -9.52 6.10 8.28
CA GLU A 175 -9.65 5.38 9.55
C GLU A 175 -8.31 5.45 10.30
N LEU A 176 -8.32 5.55 11.64
CA LEU A 176 -7.10 5.52 12.47
C LEU A 176 -5.95 6.45 11.99
N GLU A 177 -6.32 7.63 11.48
CA GLU A 177 -5.41 8.66 10.93
C GLU A 177 -4.58 8.20 9.70
N GLY A 178 -5.08 7.19 8.97
CA GLY A 178 -4.58 6.78 7.67
C GLY A 178 -5.72 6.42 6.70
N THR A 179 -5.35 6.02 5.48
CA THR A 179 -6.32 5.57 4.47
C THR A 179 -6.42 4.05 4.50
N ARG A 180 -7.64 3.52 4.63
CA ARG A 180 -7.93 2.08 4.58
C ARG A 180 -8.77 1.74 3.34
N CYS A 181 -8.25 0.85 2.51
CA CYS A 181 -8.88 0.35 1.30
C CYS A 181 -9.24 -1.13 1.46
N VAL A 182 -10.52 -1.48 1.26
CA VAL A 182 -11.02 -2.85 1.43
C VAL A 182 -11.76 -3.38 0.20
N ILE A 183 -11.70 -4.69 -0.01
CA ILE A 183 -12.57 -5.41 -0.95
C ILE A 183 -12.91 -6.77 -0.35
N GLU A 184 -14.17 -7.21 -0.49
CA GLU A 184 -14.68 -8.44 0.12
C GLU A 184 -15.64 -9.15 -0.86
N GLU A 185 -15.60 -10.48 -0.91
CA GLU A 185 -16.46 -11.31 -1.76
C GLU A 185 -16.99 -12.53 -0.98
N THR A 186 -18.29 -12.78 -1.07
CA THR A 186 -18.95 -14.00 -0.56
C THR A 186 -19.31 -14.91 -1.72
N THR A 187 -18.87 -16.16 -1.66
CA THR A 187 -19.08 -17.18 -2.71
C THR A 187 -19.65 -18.48 -2.13
N ASP A 188 -20.03 -19.43 -2.99
CA ASP A 188 -20.36 -20.81 -2.57
C ASP A 188 -19.17 -21.53 -1.88
N ALA A 189 -17.94 -21.01 -2.02
CA ALA A 189 -16.73 -21.46 -1.35
C ALA A 189 -16.36 -20.61 -0.11
N GLY A 190 -17.32 -19.83 0.40
CA GLY A 190 -17.17 -19.01 1.61
C GLY A 190 -16.73 -17.57 1.33
N GLU A 191 -16.20 -16.93 2.37
CA GLU A 191 -15.93 -15.48 2.43
C GLU A 191 -14.44 -15.17 2.29
N TRP A 192 -14.12 -14.16 1.50
CA TRP A 192 -12.75 -13.78 1.13
C TRP A 192 -12.65 -12.26 1.12
N GLY A 193 -11.47 -11.72 1.44
CA GLY A 193 -11.29 -10.27 1.36
C GLY A 193 -9.86 -9.79 1.56
N GLU A 194 -9.68 -8.50 1.36
CA GLU A 194 -8.43 -7.78 1.52
C GLU A 194 -8.65 -6.44 2.20
N SER A 195 -7.65 -6.00 2.97
CA SER A 195 -7.63 -4.75 3.71
C SER A 195 -6.21 -4.18 3.66
N HIS A 196 -6.06 -3.07 2.95
CA HIS A 196 -4.82 -2.32 2.78
C HIS A 196 -4.89 -1.03 3.59
N PHE A 197 -4.05 -0.87 4.60
CA PHE A 197 -3.97 0.32 5.43
C PHE A 197 -2.68 1.08 5.16
N LEU A 198 -2.77 2.37 4.86
CA LEU A 198 -1.67 3.26 4.48
C LEU A 198 -1.57 4.41 5.47
N ARG A 199 -0.43 4.53 6.19
CA ARG A 199 -0.18 5.63 7.13
C ARG A 199 1.33 5.87 7.32
N GLU A 200 1.74 7.13 7.24
CA GLU A 200 3.09 7.63 7.59
C GLU A 200 4.27 6.85 6.95
N GLY A 201 4.08 6.33 5.73
CA GLY A 201 5.09 5.54 5.02
C GLY A 201 5.09 4.04 5.36
N VAL A 202 4.12 3.55 6.14
CA VAL A 202 3.91 2.13 6.38
C VAL A 202 2.62 1.67 5.70
N TRP A 203 2.70 0.51 5.03
CA TRP A 203 1.56 -0.19 4.45
C TRP A 203 1.38 -1.55 5.13
N ILE A 204 0.21 -1.75 5.73
CA ILE A 204 -0.26 -3.05 6.22
C ILE A 204 -1.17 -3.65 5.14
N ALA A 205 -0.68 -4.64 4.41
CA ALA A 205 -1.44 -5.38 3.41
C ALA A 205 -1.95 -6.69 4.01
N THR A 206 -3.26 -6.87 4.16
CA THR A 206 -3.83 -8.12 4.68
C THR A 206 -4.82 -8.72 3.69
N ARG A 207 -4.64 -9.99 3.33
CA ARG A 207 -5.70 -10.82 2.70
C ARG A 207 -6.14 -11.92 3.64
N TRP A 208 -7.39 -12.32 3.54
CA TRP A 208 -7.98 -13.36 4.36
C TRP A 208 -8.95 -14.24 3.58
N ALA A 209 -9.14 -15.46 4.07
CA ALA A 209 -10.10 -16.43 3.57
C ALA A 209 -10.76 -17.13 4.77
N ASN A 210 -12.10 -17.17 4.79
CA ASN A 210 -12.96 -17.82 5.77
C ASN A 210 -12.69 -17.51 7.27
N VAL A 211 -11.89 -16.48 7.57
CA VAL A 211 -11.69 -15.94 8.91
C VAL A 211 -11.29 -14.46 8.82
N SER A 212 -12.12 -13.57 9.36
CA SER A 212 -11.90 -12.12 9.42
C SER A 212 -12.32 -11.63 10.80
N PRO A 213 -11.42 -11.65 11.80
CA PRO A 213 -11.81 -11.38 13.18
C PRO A 213 -11.81 -9.87 13.46
N GLU A 214 -12.79 -9.42 14.24
CA GLU A 214 -13.04 -8.00 14.47
C GLU A 214 -11.84 -7.30 15.12
N GLY A 215 -11.44 -6.15 14.57
CA GLY A 215 -10.33 -5.36 15.08
C GLY A 215 -8.92 -5.82 14.67
N TYR A 216 -8.76 -6.84 13.82
CA TYR A 216 -7.43 -7.34 13.40
C TYR A 216 -6.50 -6.22 12.88
N THR A 217 -6.95 -5.41 11.92
CA THR A 217 -6.18 -4.26 11.43
C THR A 217 -5.96 -3.19 12.51
N HIS A 218 -6.92 -2.99 13.43
CA HIS A 218 -6.79 -2.01 14.51
C HIS A 218 -5.69 -2.39 15.51
N ASP A 219 -5.55 -3.68 15.83
CA ASP A 219 -4.50 -4.18 16.72
C ASP A 219 -3.10 -4.02 16.11
N ILE A 220 -2.96 -4.27 14.80
CA ILE A 220 -1.69 -4.05 14.08
C ILE A 220 -1.34 -2.56 14.03
N VAL A 221 -2.32 -1.69 13.79
CA VAL A 221 -2.10 -0.23 13.84
C VAL A 221 -1.75 0.22 15.27
N ALA A 222 -2.39 -0.33 16.30
CA ALA A 222 -2.02 -0.05 17.70
C ALA A 222 -0.62 -0.54 18.08
N ALA A 223 -0.15 -1.66 17.49
CA ALA A 223 1.20 -2.18 17.72
C ALA A 223 2.30 -1.37 17.01
N ILE A 224 1.98 -0.74 15.86
CA ILE A 224 2.95 0.00 15.03
C ILE A 224 2.99 1.51 15.33
N PHE A 225 1.86 2.12 15.71
CA PHE A 225 1.71 3.58 15.86
C PHE A 225 1.28 4.05 17.27
N GLY A 226 1.17 3.14 18.26
CA GLY A 226 0.60 3.39 19.60
C GLY A 226 1.57 3.74 20.73
#